data_AF-A0A956ASX4-F1
#
_entry.id   AF-A0A956ASX4-F1
#
_cell.length_a   1.000
_cell.length_b   1.000
_cell.length_c   1.000
_cell.angle_alpha   90.00
_cell.angle_beta   90.00
_cell.angle_gamma   90.00
#
_symmetry.space_group_name_H-M   'P 1'
#
loop_
_entity.id
_entity.type
_entity.pdbx_description
1 polymer ?
#
loop_
_entity_poly.entity_id
_entity_poly.type
_entity_poly.pdbx_seq_one_letter_code
_entity_poly.pdbx_strand_id
1 'polypeptide(L)'
;DIVVLIVAADDGVMPQTVESINHAKAAGVPLVVAINKVDKPGVDVERIKQALTQYELVPEEWGGETMYVPVSALTGQGIDDLLEALVLQAEVLELKANATKPAYGRVVEARVDKGRGVVCTVLVQEGTLKPGDYIVSGQNFGRVRAMLDHTGKRLKAAGPSTPVEVLGLGGMPAAGDAFYVAANERDAKRVAETRTDKERATRPGVQPSRDLLAMMGKPEKEIQNIILKTDVSGSLEALKTAIEQLGNDEVDIKLVHTGVGAISESDIDLAVASEATVIGFNVAPDAKAKRTADQGSVKVLTFSVIYDVIDTLKELLSGLLAPETVEEYLGRAEVRAVFHIQRIGPVAGCFVLDGKILRNAQARVHRGGAVIHTGKLTTLKRFKDDAREVAAGYECGLSVDGYKEIVEGDQVEVFEVKTIKRKIS
;
A
#
# COMPACT_ATOMS: atom_id res chain seq x y z
N ASP A 1 14.21 17.23 19.39
CA ASP A 1 14.48 17.59 20.79
C ASP A 1 13.93 16.55 21.76
N ILE A 2 12.63 16.26 21.74
CA ILE A 2 12.02 15.21 22.57
C ILE A 2 11.04 14.42 21.71
N VAL A 3 10.92 13.10 21.93
CA VAL A 3 9.89 12.26 21.30
C VAL A 3 8.93 11.74 22.37
N VAL A 4 7.63 11.85 22.10
CA VAL A 4 6.59 11.24 22.94
C VAL A 4 6.16 9.92 22.32
N LEU A 5 6.40 8.83 23.03
CA LEU A 5 5.94 7.49 22.64
C LEU A 5 4.59 7.22 23.27
N ILE A 6 3.54 7.20 22.46
CA ILE A 6 2.19 6.86 22.92
C ILE A 6 2.02 5.33 22.84
N VAL A 7 1.75 4.70 23.97
CA VAL A 7 1.48 3.26 24.06
C VAL A 7 0.09 3.06 24.66
N ALA A 8 -0.77 2.35 23.94
CA ALA A 8 -2.10 2.05 24.45
C ALA A 8 -2.01 0.94 25.51
N ALA A 9 -2.66 1.15 26.65
CA ALA A 9 -2.54 0.23 27.77
C ALA A 9 -3.32 -1.09 27.57
N ASP A 10 -4.27 -1.12 26.63
CA ASP A 10 -5.03 -2.31 26.22
C ASP A 10 -4.32 -3.11 25.11
N ASP A 11 -3.70 -2.43 24.15
CA ASP A 11 -3.04 -3.05 22.99
C ASP A 11 -1.60 -3.49 23.32
N GLY A 12 -0.93 -2.81 24.25
CA GLY A 12 0.45 -3.12 24.62
C GLY A 12 1.48 -2.65 23.59
N VAL A 13 2.67 -3.27 23.63
CA VAL A 13 3.77 -2.92 22.71
C VAL A 13 3.57 -3.65 21.38
N MET A 14 3.33 -2.87 20.32
CA MET A 14 3.11 -3.38 18.96
C MET A 14 4.38 -3.23 18.10
N PRO A 15 4.49 -3.94 16.96
CA PRO A 15 5.64 -3.80 16.05
C PRO A 15 5.93 -2.35 15.64
N GLN A 16 4.88 -1.54 15.42
CA GLN A 16 5.00 -0.11 15.10
C GLN A 16 5.58 0.71 16.27
N THR A 17 5.26 0.33 17.51
CA THR A 17 5.85 0.92 18.71
C THR A 17 7.35 0.65 18.75
N VAL A 18 7.77 -0.59 18.46
CA VAL A 18 9.19 -0.99 18.41
C VAL A 18 9.93 -0.22 17.34
N GLU A 19 9.33 -0.04 16.16
CA GLU A 19 9.90 0.77 15.08
C GLU A 19 10.11 2.22 15.53
N SER A 20 9.13 2.81 16.21
CA SER A 20 9.23 4.19 16.73
C SER A 20 10.35 4.34 17.76
N ILE A 21 10.51 3.34 18.66
CA ILE A 21 11.61 3.30 19.64
C ILE A 21 12.96 3.27 18.92
N ASN A 22 13.11 2.42 17.91
CA ASN A 22 14.35 2.30 17.14
C ASN A 22 14.71 3.62 16.42
N HIS A 23 13.73 4.32 15.85
CA HIS A 23 13.95 5.62 15.22
C HIS A 23 14.44 6.68 16.21
N ALA A 24 13.79 6.77 17.39
CA ALA A 24 14.19 7.72 18.42
C ALA A 24 15.60 7.44 18.97
N LYS A 25 15.94 6.16 19.19
CA LYS A 25 17.28 5.74 19.61
C LYS A 25 18.34 6.04 18.56
N ALA A 26 18.07 5.71 17.30
CA ALA A 26 18.99 6.00 16.19
C ALA A 26 19.23 7.51 16.02
N ALA A 27 18.22 8.33 16.32
CA ALA A 27 18.33 9.78 16.31
C ALA A 27 19.00 10.35 17.58
N GLY A 28 19.22 9.54 18.62
CA GLY A 28 19.76 9.98 19.91
C GLY A 28 18.85 10.96 20.66
N VAL A 29 17.53 10.82 20.50
CA VAL A 29 16.55 11.74 21.08
C VAL A 29 15.89 11.08 22.31
N PRO A 30 15.79 11.78 23.46
CA PRO A 30 15.14 11.22 24.65
C PRO A 30 13.65 10.96 24.41
N LEU A 31 13.17 9.89 25.05
CA LEU A 31 11.80 9.41 24.96
C LEU A 31 11.05 9.67 26.27
N VAL A 32 9.86 10.25 26.15
CA VAL A 32 8.85 10.30 27.22
C VAL A 32 7.71 9.37 26.82
N VAL A 33 7.35 8.42 27.67
CA VAL A 33 6.31 7.43 27.36
C VAL A 33 4.98 7.87 27.95
N ALA A 34 3.97 8.04 27.09
CA ALA A 34 2.60 8.29 27.49
C ALA A 34 1.78 7.00 27.38
N ILE A 35 1.37 6.43 28.52
CA ILE A 35 0.54 5.22 28.57
C ILE A 35 -0.92 5.64 28.46
N ASN A 36 -1.52 5.50 27.28
CA ASN A 36 -2.86 6.00 26.97
C ASN A 36 -3.98 4.98 27.30
N LYS A 37 -5.22 5.48 27.41
CA LYS A 37 -6.46 4.73 27.70
C LYS A 37 -6.56 4.20 29.14
N VAL A 38 -5.98 4.89 30.11
CA VAL A 38 -6.05 4.50 31.55
C VAL A 38 -7.45 4.61 32.15
N ASP A 39 -8.39 5.25 31.44
CA ASP A 39 -9.81 5.30 31.79
C ASP A 39 -10.52 3.94 31.65
N LYS A 40 -9.94 2.99 30.92
CA LYS A 40 -10.56 1.67 30.73
C LYS A 40 -10.40 0.78 31.98
N PRO A 41 -11.45 0.02 32.35
CA PRO A 41 -11.34 -0.93 33.46
C PRO A 41 -10.40 -2.08 33.09
N GLY A 42 -9.60 -2.55 34.07
CA GLY A 42 -8.69 -3.69 33.90
C GLY A 42 -7.37 -3.36 33.19
N VAL A 43 -7.05 -2.08 33.02
CA VAL A 43 -5.75 -1.63 32.50
C VAL A 43 -4.65 -1.85 33.54
N ASP A 44 -3.54 -2.45 33.10
CA ASP A 44 -2.34 -2.68 33.90
C ASP A 44 -1.15 -1.89 33.33
N VAL A 45 -0.86 -0.76 33.97
CA VAL A 45 0.24 0.15 33.60
C VAL A 45 1.60 -0.50 33.86
N GLU A 46 1.71 -1.31 34.92
CA GLU A 46 2.97 -1.96 35.30
C GLU A 46 3.39 -2.98 34.25
N ARG A 47 2.43 -3.71 33.69
CA ARG A 47 2.70 -4.63 32.56
C ARG A 47 3.33 -3.91 31.36
N ILE A 48 2.89 -2.69 31.04
CA ILE A 48 3.44 -1.89 29.94
C ILE A 48 4.86 -1.45 30.24
N LYS A 49 5.12 -0.93 31.45
CA LYS A 49 6.47 -0.57 31.89
C LYS A 49 7.43 -1.76 31.79
N GLN A 50 7.01 -2.93 32.30
CA GLN A 50 7.80 -4.16 32.22
C GLN A 50 8.11 -4.55 30.76
N ALA A 51 7.12 -4.51 29.88
CA ALA A 51 7.31 -4.86 28.47
C ALA A 51 8.32 -3.93 27.78
N LEU A 52 8.28 -2.63 28.08
CA LEU A 52 9.15 -1.63 27.46
C LEU A 52 10.61 -1.70 27.96
N THR A 53 10.87 -2.31 29.13
CA THR A 53 12.26 -2.54 29.59
C THR A 53 13.06 -3.44 28.66
N GLN A 54 12.42 -4.36 27.93
CA GLN A 54 13.08 -5.20 26.92
C GLN A 54 13.68 -4.39 25.77
N TYR A 55 13.19 -3.16 25.59
CA TYR A 55 13.66 -2.19 24.62
C TYR A 55 14.50 -1.10 25.28
N GLU A 56 15.11 -1.37 26.44
CA GLU A 56 16.00 -0.45 27.19
C GLU A 56 15.31 0.85 27.64
N LEU A 57 13.98 0.89 27.68
CA LEU A 57 13.21 2.01 28.24
C LEU A 57 12.89 1.73 29.70
N VAL A 58 13.87 1.94 30.57
CA VAL A 58 13.74 1.69 32.01
C VAL A 58 13.09 2.91 32.71
N PRO A 59 12.01 2.72 33.49
CA PRO A 59 11.38 3.79 34.25
C PRO A 59 12.32 4.44 35.28
N GLU A 60 12.17 5.74 35.52
CA GLU A 60 12.93 6.49 36.55
C GLU A 60 12.76 5.90 37.96
N GLU A 61 11.56 5.45 38.30
CA GLU A 61 11.26 4.79 39.58
C GLU A 61 12.05 3.48 39.79
N TRP A 62 12.57 2.87 38.72
CA TRP A 62 13.42 1.67 38.76
C TRP A 62 14.90 2.02 38.55
N GLY A 63 15.26 3.31 38.62
CA GLY A 63 16.62 3.80 38.43
C GLY A 63 17.02 3.97 36.96
N GLY A 64 16.06 4.03 36.03
CA GLY A 64 16.28 4.38 34.63
C GLY A 64 16.20 5.88 34.36
N GLU A 65 16.10 6.24 33.08
CA GLU A 65 16.06 7.64 32.60
C GLU A 65 14.76 7.96 31.85
N THR A 66 13.86 6.99 31.68
CA THR A 66 12.63 7.18 30.90
C THR A 66 11.47 7.60 31.80
N MET A 67 10.90 8.77 31.54
CA MET A 67 9.67 9.22 32.17
C MET A 67 8.45 8.49 31.60
N TYR A 68 7.59 7.99 32.50
CA TYR A 68 6.34 7.32 32.17
C TYR A 68 5.15 8.10 32.74
N VAL A 69 4.24 8.51 31.87
CA VAL A 69 3.06 9.28 32.27
C VAL A 69 1.78 8.54 31.86
N PRO A 70 0.97 8.04 32.81
CA PRO A 70 -0.33 7.46 32.53
C PRO A 70 -1.34 8.55 32.13
N VAL A 71 -1.99 8.41 30.98
CA VAL A 71 -2.91 9.41 30.42
C VAL A 71 -4.21 8.79 29.88
N SER A 72 -5.27 9.60 29.87
CA SER A 72 -6.47 9.32 29.07
C SER A 72 -6.71 10.46 28.10
N ALA A 73 -6.49 10.20 26.81
CA ALA A 73 -6.82 11.14 25.74
C ALA A 73 -8.34 11.41 25.60
N LEU A 74 -9.18 10.59 26.22
CA LEU A 74 -10.63 10.76 26.20
C LEU A 74 -11.13 11.68 27.30
N THR A 75 -10.67 11.47 28.54
CA THR A 75 -11.11 12.26 29.70
C THR A 75 -10.22 13.48 29.96
N GLY A 76 -9.01 13.51 29.39
CA GLY A 76 -7.98 14.51 29.66
C GLY A 76 -7.14 14.23 30.90
N GLN A 77 -7.38 13.12 31.60
CA GLN A 77 -6.59 12.73 32.78
C GLN A 77 -5.10 12.57 32.41
N GLY A 78 -4.20 13.13 33.24
CA GLY A 78 -2.75 12.98 33.11
C GLY A 78 -2.10 13.82 31.99
N ILE A 79 -2.87 14.62 31.25
CA ILE A 79 -2.32 15.49 30.20
C ILE A 79 -1.48 16.62 30.79
N ASP A 80 -1.91 17.21 31.91
CA ASP A 80 -1.12 18.24 32.61
C ASP A 80 0.21 17.65 33.12
N ASP A 81 0.18 16.45 33.71
CA ASP A 81 1.38 15.73 34.15
C ASP A 81 2.34 15.44 32.98
N LEU A 82 1.79 15.11 31.80
CA LEU A 82 2.58 14.88 30.58
C LEU A 82 3.25 16.19 30.12
N LEU A 83 2.52 17.31 30.16
CA LEU A 83 3.10 18.62 29.81
C LEU A 83 4.22 19.00 30.77
N GLU A 84 4.04 18.79 32.08
CA GLU A 84 5.08 19.04 33.07
C GLU A 84 6.31 18.17 32.84
N ALA A 85 6.15 16.88 32.54
CA ALA A 85 7.24 15.98 32.19
C ALA A 85 8.02 16.45 30.95
N LEU A 86 7.33 16.94 29.92
CA LEU A 86 7.98 17.47 28.72
C LEU A 86 8.74 18.77 28.99
N VAL A 87 8.20 19.65 29.83
CA VAL A 87 8.91 20.87 30.26
C VAL A 87 10.17 20.50 31.05
N LEU A 88 10.06 19.59 32.01
CA LEU A 88 11.21 19.10 32.78
C LEU A 88 12.28 18.49 31.88
N GLN A 89 11.89 17.64 30.93
CA GLN A 89 12.83 17.03 29.98
C GLN A 89 13.55 18.10 29.15
N ALA A 90 12.86 19.15 28.73
CA ALA A 90 13.43 20.24 27.95
C ALA A 90 14.41 21.08 28.76
N GLU A 91 14.14 21.29 30.06
CA GLU A 91 15.05 21.97 30.99
C GLU A 91 16.34 21.18 31.17
N VAL A 92 16.26 19.86 31.37
CA VAL A 92 17.41 18.95 31.49
C VAL A 92 18.30 19.00 30.25
N LEU A 93 17.72 19.13 29.06
CA LEU A 93 18.45 19.21 27.79
C LEU A 93 19.16 20.55 27.56
N GLU A 94 18.86 21.59 28.35
CA GLU A 94 19.37 22.95 28.17
C GLU A 94 19.29 23.47 26.72
N LEU A 95 18.14 23.29 26.06
CA LEU A 95 17.95 23.63 24.65
C LEU A 95 18.27 25.11 24.39
N LYS A 96 19.19 25.36 23.43
CA LYS A 96 19.66 26.70 23.06
C LYS A 96 19.53 26.90 21.56
N ALA A 97 19.07 28.08 21.14
CA ALA A 97 19.00 28.47 19.73
C ALA A 97 19.42 29.93 19.54
N ASN A 98 20.09 30.22 18.43
CA ASN A 98 20.54 31.57 18.12
C ASN A 98 19.58 32.27 17.14
N ALA A 99 18.74 33.16 17.65
CA ALA A 99 17.75 33.88 16.84
C ALA A 99 18.33 35.00 15.93
N THR A 100 19.59 35.41 16.11
CA THR A 100 20.17 36.57 15.39
C THR A 100 20.84 36.20 14.07
N LYS A 101 21.09 34.92 13.82
CA LYS A 101 21.68 34.42 12.56
C LYS A 101 20.63 34.35 11.43
N PRO A 102 21.07 34.19 10.17
CA PRO A 102 20.17 33.83 9.07
C PRO A 102 19.38 32.57 9.40
N ALA A 103 18.10 32.53 9.00
CA ALA A 103 17.25 31.42 9.36
C ALA A 103 17.69 30.11 8.72
N TYR A 104 17.64 29.05 9.52
CA TYR A 104 17.93 27.68 9.12
C TYR A 104 16.91 26.76 9.77
N GLY A 105 16.54 25.69 9.08
CA GLY A 105 15.70 24.65 9.66
C GLY A 105 15.36 23.57 8.65
N ARG A 106 14.20 22.93 8.85
CA ARG A 106 13.76 21.82 8.00
C ARG A 106 12.35 22.00 7.46
N VAL A 107 12.12 21.45 6.29
CA VAL A 107 10.80 21.31 5.69
C VAL A 107 10.07 20.18 6.40
N VAL A 108 8.87 20.47 6.89
CA VAL A 108 7.96 19.48 7.47
C VAL A 108 7.14 18.84 6.35
N GLU A 109 6.52 19.66 5.53
CA GLU A 109 5.70 19.23 4.40
C GLU A 109 5.61 20.33 3.35
N ALA A 110 5.27 19.94 2.11
CA ALA A 110 5.03 20.88 1.04
C ALA A 110 3.85 20.44 0.17
N ARG A 111 3.12 21.43 -0.36
CA ARG A 111 1.93 21.25 -1.19
C ARG A 111 1.77 22.35 -2.21
N VAL A 112 0.94 22.10 -3.22
CA VAL A 112 0.54 23.10 -4.22
C VAL A 112 -0.87 23.57 -3.93
N ASP A 113 -1.01 24.86 -3.65
CA ASP A 113 -2.29 25.50 -3.36
C ASP A 113 -2.74 26.38 -4.54
N LYS A 114 -4.00 26.23 -4.94
CA LYS A 114 -4.56 26.90 -6.11
C LYS A 114 -4.64 28.41 -5.91
N GLY A 115 -3.85 29.14 -6.69
CA GLY A 115 -3.76 30.61 -6.63
C GLY A 115 -2.71 31.15 -5.66
N ARG A 116 -2.23 30.30 -4.73
CA ARG A 116 -1.13 30.65 -3.81
C ARG A 116 0.22 30.11 -4.29
N GLY A 117 0.22 29.09 -5.14
CA GLY A 117 1.42 28.46 -5.68
C GLY A 117 1.96 27.40 -4.72
N VAL A 118 3.27 27.19 -4.70
CA VAL A 118 3.90 26.27 -3.74
C VAL A 118 3.84 26.86 -2.34
N VAL A 119 3.34 26.05 -1.42
CA VAL A 119 3.20 26.33 0.01
C VAL A 119 3.97 25.27 0.78
N CYS A 120 4.79 25.69 1.71
CA CYS A 120 5.71 24.81 2.44
C CYS A 120 5.63 25.09 3.93
N THR A 121 5.34 24.08 4.74
CA THR A 121 5.43 24.17 6.19
C THR A 121 6.88 23.88 6.59
N VAL A 122 7.54 24.85 7.20
CA VAL A 122 8.93 24.71 7.67
C VAL A 122 9.01 24.92 9.17
N LEU A 123 9.93 24.21 9.82
CA LEU A 123 10.28 24.41 11.22
C LEU A 123 11.61 25.15 11.31
N VAL A 124 11.58 26.38 11.83
CA VAL A 124 12.79 27.18 12.04
C VAL A 124 13.57 26.62 13.24
N GLN A 125 14.84 26.27 13.06
CA GLN A 125 15.70 25.73 14.12
C GLN A 125 16.71 26.77 14.62
N GLU A 126 17.26 27.56 13.72
CA GLU A 126 18.13 28.70 14.04
C GLU A 126 17.70 29.95 13.29
N GLY A 127 18.10 31.11 13.80
CA GLY A 127 17.85 32.40 13.20
C GLY A 127 16.39 32.85 13.26
N THR A 128 16.09 33.90 12.49
CA THR A 128 14.73 34.44 12.38
C THR A 128 14.36 34.60 10.91
N LEU A 129 13.32 33.88 10.48
CA LEU A 129 12.80 33.96 9.12
C LEU A 129 11.82 35.14 8.99
N LYS A 130 11.91 35.90 7.90
CA LYS A 130 11.05 37.08 7.65
C LYS A 130 10.49 37.09 6.23
N PRO A 131 9.34 37.76 6.00
CA PRO A 131 8.88 38.02 4.65
C PRO A 131 9.91 38.87 3.89
N GLY A 132 10.20 38.47 2.66
CA GLY A 132 11.20 39.10 1.80
C GLY A 132 12.54 38.37 1.74
N ASP A 133 12.81 37.44 2.67
CA ASP A 133 14.02 36.61 2.68
C ASP A 133 14.07 35.69 1.45
N TYR A 134 15.29 35.37 0.99
CA TYR A 134 15.49 34.38 -0.06
C TYR A 134 15.82 33.03 0.58
N ILE A 135 14.97 32.03 0.36
CA ILE A 135 15.14 30.69 0.93
C ILE A 135 15.61 29.74 -0.16
N VAL A 136 16.49 28.81 0.24
CA VAL A 136 16.90 27.66 -0.57
C VAL A 136 16.61 26.39 0.21
N SER A 137 15.97 25.42 -0.42
CA SER A 137 15.72 24.09 0.13
C SER A 137 15.82 23.04 -0.97
N GLY A 138 16.71 22.06 -0.80
CA GLY A 138 17.08 21.14 -1.89
C GLY A 138 17.57 21.89 -3.12
N GLN A 139 16.91 21.66 -4.26
CA GLN A 139 17.11 22.33 -5.55
C GLN A 139 16.19 23.53 -5.77
N ASN A 140 15.29 23.80 -4.83
CA ASN A 140 14.29 24.83 -4.96
C ASN A 140 14.78 26.08 -4.23
N PHE A 141 14.52 27.24 -4.83
CA PHE A 141 14.74 28.52 -4.18
C PHE A 141 13.59 29.48 -4.48
N GLY A 142 13.49 30.54 -3.70
CA GLY A 142 12.51 31.58 -3.94
C GLY A 142 12.52 32.63 -2.85
N ARG A 143 11.70 33.67 -3.03
CA ARG A 143 11.54 34.75 -2.08
C ARG A 143 10.30 34.52 -1.24
N VAL A 144 10.42 34.61 0.09
CA VAL A 144 9.28 34.54 1.01
C VAL A 144 8.33 35.70 0.72
N ARG A 145 7.17 35.41 0.13
CA ARG A 145 6.13 36.41 -0.15
C ARG A 145 5.25 36.63 1.08
N ALA A 146 4.95 35.55 1.78
CA ALA A 146 4.14 35.57 2.99
C ALA A 146 4.52 34.39 3.89
N MET A 147 4.26 34.58 5.18
CA MET A 147 4.40 33.57 6.22
C MET A 147 3.11 33.53 7.02
N LEU A 148 2.59 32.33 7.28
CA LEU A 148 1.40 32.13 8.11
C LEU A 148 1.71 31.21 9.29
N ASP A 149 1.03 31.45 10.41
CA ASP A 149 1.04 30.51 11.55
C ASP A 149 0.06 29.36 11.34
N HIS A 150 0.01 28.43 12.30
CA HIS A 150 -0.89 27.28 12.29
C HIS A 150 -2.40 27.66 12.29
N THR A 151 -2.75 28.92 12.60
CA THR A 151 -4.13 29.43 12.53
C THR A 151 -4.43 30.16 11.21
N GLY A 152 -3.45 30.25 10.31
CA GLY A 152 -3.57 30.97 9.03
C GLY A 152 -3.36 32.49 9.15
N LYS A 153 -2.92 33.00 10.31
CA LYS A 153 -2.64 34.43 10.48
C LYS A 153 -1.24 34.76 9.98
N ARG A 154 -1.09 35.97 9.42
CA ARG A 154 0.20 36.44 8.87
C ARG A 154 1.23 36.69 9.96
N LEU A 155 2.40 36.10 9.81
CA LEU A 155 3.57 36.33 10.64
C LEU A 155 4.51 37.36 10.01
N LYS A 156 5.05 38.25 10.84
CA LYS A 156 6.10 39.23 10.44
C LYS A 156 7.52 38.70 10.65
N ALA A 157 7.68 37.73 11.54
CA ALA A 157 8.93 37.05 11.85
C ALA A 157 8.60 35.68 12.46
N ALA A 158 9.42 34.67 12.18
CA ALA A 158 9.36 33.36 12.81
C ALA A 158 10.75 33.03 13.39
N GLY A 159 10.85 32.90 14.71
CA GLY A 159 12.08 32.56 15.40
C GLY A 159 12.26 31.04 15.55
N PRO A 160 13.30 30.59 16.28
CA PRO A 160 13.52 29.17 16.55
C PRO A 160 12.30 28.48 17.17
N SER A 161 12.15 27.20 16.87
CA SER A 161 11.04 26.32 17.32
C SER A 161 9.65 26.75 16.83
N THR A 162 9.56 27.66 15.85
CA THR A 162 8.29 28.11 15.29
C THR A 162 8.01 27.39 13.96
N PRO A 163 6.93 26.60 13.84
CA PRO A 163 6.46 26.11 12.55
C PRO A 163 5.78 27.26 11.79
N VAL A 164 6.12 27.40 10.51
CA VAL A 164 5.62 28.49 9.67
C VAL A 164 5.29 27.99 8.27
N GLU A 165 4.10 28.35 7.78
CA GLU A 165 3.70 28.09 6.41
C GLU A 165 4.26 29.22 5.51
N VAL A 166 5.20 28.86 4.64
CA VAL A 166 5.95 29.77 3.77
C VAL A 166 5.41 29.68 2.34
N LEU A 167 5.20 30.86 1.74
CA LEU A 167 4.76 31.01 0.35
C LEU A 167 5.85 31.69 -0.49
N GLY A 168 6.12 31.16 -1.68
CA GLY A 168 6.97 31.82 -2.68
C GLY A 168 8.22 31.08 -3.12
N LEU A 169 8.37 29.79 -2.78
CA LEU A 169 9.32 28.93 -3.47
C LEU A 169 8.91 28.71 -4.92
N GLY A 170 9.88 28.62 -5.82
CA GLY A 170 9.66 28.33 -7.24
C GLY A 170 9.28 26.88 -7.53
N GLY A 171 9.54 25.97 -6.58
CA GLY A 171 9.22 24.55 -6.68
C GLY A 171 9.10 23.93 -5.29
N MET A 172 8.61 22.69 -5.26
CA MET A 172 8.28 21.99 -4.02
C MET A 172 9.52 21.28 -3.44
N PRO A 173 10.00 21.66 -2.25
CA PRO A 173 11.07 20.93 -1.58
C PRO A 173 10.57 19.59 -1.04
N ALA A 174 11.51 18.66 -0.79
CA ALA A 174 11.16 17.37 -0.21
C ALA A 174 10.91 17.51 1.31
N ALA A 175 10.11 16.60 1.87
CA ALA A 175 9.96 16.52 3.32
C ALA A 175 11.30 16.17 3.97
N GLY A 176 11.62 16.83 5.09
CA GLY A 176 12.90 16.65 5.79
C GLY A 176 14.08 17.44 5.20
N ASP A 177 13.94 18.05 4.02
CA ASP A 177 14.99 18.88 3.42
C ASP A 177 15.38 20.04 4.37
N ALA A 178 16.68 20.27 4.46
CA ALA A 178 17.18 21.47 5.11
C ALA A 178 16.87 22.71 4.26
N PHE A 179 16.43 23.79 4.90
CA PHE A 179 16.31 25.11 4.28
C PHE A 179 17.27 26.11 4.92
N TYR A 180 17.74 27.07 4.10
CA TYR A 180 18.65 28.14 4.53
C TYR A 180 18.21 29.46 3.92
N VAL A 181 18.34 30.55 4.68
CA VAL A 181 18.19 31.91 4.14
C VAL A 181 19.52 32.36 3.51
N ALA A 182 19.46 32.69 2.23
CA ALA A 182 20.56 33.26 1.46
C ALA A 182 20.57 34.79 1.56
N ALA A 183 21.76 35.39 1.42
CA ALA A 183 21.93 36.84 1.50
C ALA A 183 21.22 37.58 0.36
N ASN A 184 21.14 36.98 -0.84
CA ASN A 184 20.49 37.55 -2.00
C ASN A 184 20.03 36.43 -2.97
N GLU A 185 19.25 36.81 -3.97
CA GLU A 185 18.70 35.90 -4.97
C GLU A 185 19.78 35.18 -5.80
N ARG A 186 20.88 35.87 -6.13
CA ARG A 186 21.96 35.28 -6.94
C ARG A 186 22.65 34.14 -6.20
N ASP A 187 22.90 34.33 -4.92
CA ASP A 187 23.47 33.29 -4.05
C ASP A 187 22.50 32.12 -3.88
N ALA A 188 21.21 32.41 -3.68
CA ALA A 188 20.18 31.39 -3.57
C ALA A 188 20.13 30.49 -4.82
N LYS A 189 20.10 31.12 -6.00
CA LYS A 189 20.07 30.46 -7.29
C LYS A 189 21.31 29.59 -7.52
N ARG A 190 22.51 30.13 -7.25
CA ARG A 190 23.77 29.40 -7.41
C ARG A 190 23.83 28.12 -6.57
N VAL A 191 23.35 28.17 -5.33
CA VAL A 191 23.32 27.00 -4.44
C VAL A 191 22.36 25.93 -4.98
N ALA A 192 21.18 26.33 -5.44
CA ALA A 192 20.19 25.43 -6.02
C ALA A 192 20.69 24.74 -7.31
N GLU A 193 21.30 25.51 -8.22
CA GLU A 193 21.85 25.00 -9.48
C GLU A 193 22.98 23.99 -9.24
N THR A 194 23.91 24.32 -8.32
CA THR A 194 25.03 23.43 -7.97
C THR A 194 24.54 22.07 -7.44
N ARG A 195 23.43 22.05 -6.68
CA ARG A 195 22.82 20.80 -6.17
C ARG A 195 22.14 20.01 -7.28
N THR A 196 21.45 20.71 -8.19
CA THR A 196 20.79 20.10 -9.35
C THR A 196 21.80 19.37 -10.25
N ASP A 197 22.95 19.99 -10.51
CA ASP A 197 24.00 19.40 -11.35
C ASP A 197 24.63 18.16 -10.70
N LYS A 198 24.86 18.19 -9.38
CA LYS A 198 25.35 17.04 -8.63
C LYS A 198 24.38 15.86 -8.71
N GLU A 199 23.09 16.11 -8.51
CA GLU A 199 22.08 15.05 -8.58
C GLU A 199 21.96 14.44 -9.97
N ARG A 200 21.98 15.28 -11.03
CA ARG A 200 21.97 14.79 -12.42
C ARG A 200 23.18 13.90 -12.72
N ALA A 201 24.35 14.22 -12.18
CA ALA A 201 25.55 13.40 -12.32
C ALA A 201 25.45 12.06 -11.56
N THR A 202 24.65 11.98 -10.50
CA THR A 202 24.47 10.77 -9.67
C THR A 202 23.28 9.89 -10.08
N ARG A 203 22.39 10.35 -10.97
CA ARG A 203 21.25 9.53 -11.42
C ARG A 203 21.76 8.37 -12.28
N PRO A 204 21.55 7.11 -11.87
CA PRO A 204 21.81 5.97 -12.75
C PRO A 204 20.97 6.11 -14.02
N GLY A 205 21.55 5.74 -15.15
CA GLY A 205 20.87 5.76 -16.45
C GLY A 205 19.55 5.00 -16.42
N VAL A 206 18.58 5.53 -17.15
CA VAL A 206 17.23 4.99 -17.37
C VAL A 206 17.27 3.46 -17.53
N GLN A 207 16.39 2.76 -16.80
CA GLN A 207 16.21 1.31 -16.92
C GLN A 207 16.00 0.91 -18.39
N PRO A 208 16.48 -0.28 -18.80
CA PRO A 208 16.35 -0.74 -20.17
C PRO A 208 14.88 -0.74 -20.62
N SER A 209 14.65 -0.28 -21.86
CA SER A 209 13.34 -0.29 -22.50
C SER A 209 12.76 -1.70 -22.56
N ARG A 210 11.43 -1.83 -22.60
CA ARG A 210 10.70 -3.11 -22.74
C ARG A 210 11.29 -4.01 -23.85
N ASP A 211 11.75 -3.40 -24.95
CA ASP A 211 12.38 -4.10 -26.08
C ASP A 211 13.61 -4.93 -25.69
N LEU A 212 14.39 -4.49 -24.71
CA LEU A 212 15.57 -5.22 -24.22
C LEU A 212 15.20 -6.42 -23.33
N LEU A 213 14.08 -6.35 -22.58
CA LEU A 213 13.59 -7.47 -21.77
C LEU A 213 12.93 -8.55 -22.63
N ALA A 214 12.25 -8.16 -23.72
CA ALA A 214 11.70 -9.09 -24.70
C ALA A 214 12.80 -9.97 -25.36
N MET A 215 14.02 -9.44 -25.51
CA MET A 215 15.17 -10.20 -26.00
C MET A 215 15.71 -11.23 -24.99
N MET A 216 15.33 -11.16 -23.70
CA MET A 216 15.80 -12.06 -22.63
C MET A 216 14.86 -13.23 -22.33
N GLY A 217 13.76 -13.39 -23.07
CA GLY A 217 12.88 -14.57 -22.98
C GLY A 217 12.11 -14.73 -21.66
N LYS A 218 11.97 -13.67 -20.86
CA LYS A 218 11.08 -13.69 -19.69
C LYS A 218 9.63 -13.52 -20.14
N PRO A 219 8.66 -14.22 -19.51
CA PRO A 219 7.25 -13.95 -19.75
C PRO A 219 6.94 -12.48 -19.49
N GLU A 220 6.17 -11.86 -20.39
CA GLU A 220 5.82 -10.45 -20.30
C GLU A 220 4.87 -10.25 -19.11
N LYS A 221 5.28 -9.44 -18.13
CA LYS A 221 4.39 -9.05 -17.02
C LYS A 221 3.27 -8.18 -17.56
N GLU A 222 2.05 -8.41 -17.12
CA GLU A 222 0.92 -7.50 -17.36
C GLU A 222 1.11 -6.25 -16.50
N ILE A 223 1.16 -5.07 -17.11
CA ILE A 223 1.50 -3.81 -16.43
C ILE A 223 0.27 -2.93 -16.33
N GLN A 224 -0.14 -2.61 -15.10
CA GLN A 224 -1.14 -1.57 -14.86
C GLN A 224 -0.45 -0.20 -14.75
N ASN A 225 -0.69 0.67 -15.72
CA ASN A 225 -0.22 2.06 -15.66
C ASN A 225 -1.08 2.87 -14.69
N ILE A 226 -0.43 3.65 -13.83
CA ILE A 226 -1.06 4.50 -12.81
C ILE A 226 -0.48 5.92 -12.87
N ILE A 227 -1.36 6.92 -12.75
CA ILE A 227 -0.98 8.29 -12.42
C ILE A 227 -1.44 8.58 -11.00
N LEU A 228 -0.53 8.98 -10.12
CA LEU A 228 -0.81 9.22 -8.70
C LEU A 228 -0.68 10.72 -8.36
N LYS A 229 -1.76 11.30 -7.83
CA LYS A 229 -1.79 12.67 -7.31
C LYS A 229 -2.16 12.65 -5.84
N THR A 230 -1.51 13.47 -5.03
CA THR A 230 -1.78 13.57 -3.58
C THR A 230 -1.87 15.04 -3.16
N ASP A 231 -2.39 15.31 -1.97
CA ASP A 231 -2.49 16.66 -1.41
C ASP A 231 -1.16 17.19 -0.88
N VAL A 232 -0.33 16.30 -0.31
CA VAL A 232 0.98 16.63 0.28
C VAL A 232 2.07 15.65 -0.17
N SER A 233 3.33 16.13 -0.20
CA SER A 233 4.47 15.33 -0.64
C SER A 233 4.72 14.07 0.20
N GLY A 234 4.49 14.11 1.51
CA GLY A 234 4.70 12.95 2.39
C GLY A 234 3.79 11.76 2.06
N SER A 235 2.51 12.04 1.78
CA SER A 235 1.57 11.01 1.35
C SER A 235 1.94 10.42 -0.01
N LEU A 236 2.51 11.23 -0.91
CA LEU A 236 2.99 10.74 -2.20
C LEU A 236 4.10 9.70 -2.04
N GLU A 237 5.09 9.99 -1.20
CA GLU A 237 6.21 9.07 -0.96
C GLU A 237 5.75 7.78 -0.28
N ALA A 238 4.93 7.89 0.77
CA ALA A 238 4.39 6.72 1.46
C ALA A 238 3.57 5.81 0.53
N LEU A 239 2.68 6.38 -0.29
CA LEU A 239 1.91 5.62 -1.26
C LEU A 239 2.79 5.03 -2.36
N LYS A 240 3.79 5.76 -2.85
CA LYS A 240 4.72 5.25 -3.86
C LYS A 240 5.43 3.99 -3.37
N THR A 241 6.00 4.03 -2.17
CA THR A 241 6.67 2.86 -1.58
C THR A 241 5.72 1.69 -1.37
N ALA A 242 4.50 1.95 -0.90
CA ALA A 242 3.50 0.90 -0.71
C ALA A 242 3.06 0.26 -2.04
N ILE A 243 2.89 1.07 -3.09
CA ILE A 243 2.47 0.61 -4.43
C ILE A 243 3.57 -0.23 -5.10
N GLU A 244 4.84 0.17 -4.96
CA GLU A 244 5.98 -0.58 -5.50
C GLU A 244 6.10 -2.00 -4.92
N GLN A 245 5.50 -2.28 -3.77
CA GLN A 245 5.50 -3.60 -3.13
C GLN A 245 4.34 -4.51 -3.58
N LEU A 246 3.39 -4.01 -4.38
CA LEU A 246 2.19 -4.79 -4.76
C LEU A 246 2.41 -5.74 -5.95
N GLY A 247 3.45 -5.54 -6.76
CA GLY A 247 3.71 -6.35 -7.95
C GLY A 247 4.17 -7.78 -7.65
N ASN A 248 4.09 -8.66 -8.64
CA ASN A 248 4.62 -10.02 -8.59
C ASN A 248 5.25 -10.42 -9.95
N ASP A 249 5.47 -11.71 -10.19
CA ASP A 249 6.09 -12.19 -11.43
C ASP A 249 5.17 -12.19 -12.66
N GLU A 250 3.86 -12.03 -12.48
CA GLU A 250 2.85 -12.06 -13.55
C GLU A 250 2.25 -10.67 -13.83
N VAL A 251 2.06 -9.86 -12.80
CA VAL A 251 1.47 -8.50 -12.88
C VAL A 251 2.33 -7.49 -12.15
N ASP A 252 2.35 -6.25 -12.63
CA ASP A 252 3.10 -5.16 -12.02
C ASP A 252 2.39 -3.81 -12.14
N ILE A 253 2.74 -2.85 -11.28
CA ILE A 253 2.24 -1.48 -11.35
C ILE A 253 3.35 -0.56 -11.83
N LYS A 254 3.06 0.24 -12.85
CA LYS A 254 3.96 1.29 -13.31
C LYS A 254 3.37 2.66 -13.01
N LEU A 255 4.05 3.41 -12.15
CA LEU A 255 3.76 4.82 -11.92
C LEU A 255 4.29 5.65 -13.10
N VAL A 256 3.39 6.01 -14.02
CA VAL A 256 3.71 6.81 -15.23
C VAL A 256 3.99 8.25 -14.84
N HIS A 257 3.21 8.78 -13.91
CA HIS A 257 3.40 10.12 -13.36
C HIS A 257 2.98 10.16 -11.89
N THR A 258 3.74 10.90 -11.09
CA THR A 258 3.44 11.17 -9.70
C THR A 258 3.51 12.67 -9.46
N GLY A 259 2.62 13.21 -8.63
CA GLY A 259 2.61 14.64 -8.34
C GLY A 259 1.78 15.03 -7.12
N VAL A 260 1.92 16.28 -6.72
CA VAL A 260 1.17 16.88 -5.61
C VAL A 260 0.26 17.99 -6.14
N GLY A 261 -0.94 18.08 -5.59
CA GLY A 261 -1.98 19.01 -5.98
C GLY A 261 -3.13 18.33 -6.75
N ALA A 262 -4.16 19.14 -7.06
CA ALA A 262 -5.35 18.71 -7.78
C ALA A 262 -5.02 18.03 -9.13
N ILE A 263 -5.89 17.10 -9.54
CA ILE A 263 -5.75 16.43 -10.84
C ILE A 263 -6.14 17.43 -11.93
N SER A 264 -5.21 17.67 -12.86
CA SER A 264 -5.33 18.63 -13.96
C SER A 264 -5.71 17.97 -15.27
N GLU A 265 -6.11 18.78 -16.25
CA GLU A 265 -6.40 18.33 -17.63
C GLU A 265 -5.21 17.58 -18.25
N SER A 266 -3.99 18.08 -18.06
CA SER A 266 -2.77 17.43 -18.56
C SER A 266 -2.50 16.07 -17.92
N ASP A 267 -2.89 15.86 -16.65
CA ASP A 267 -2.79 14.55 -16.01
C ASP A 267 -3.75 13.55 -16.68
N ILE A 268 -4.95 14.01 -17.07
CA ILE A 268 -5.94 13.19 -17.78
C ILE A 268 -5.48 12.89 -19.22
N ASP A 269 -4.95 13.86 -19.93
CA ASP A 269 -4.43 13.65 -21.29
C ASP A 269 -3.30 12.61 -21.30
N LEU A 270 -2.40 12.68 -20.31
CA LEU A 270 -1.36 11.69 -20.12
C LEU A 270 -1.95 10.31 -19.79
N ALA A 271 -3.04 10.26 -19.00
CA ALA A 271 -3.72 9.03 -18.68
C ALA A 271 -4.32 8.36 -19.94
N VAL A 272 -4.94 9.13 -20.83
CA VAL A 272 -5.45 8.64 -22.12
C VAL A 272 -4.30 8.08 -22.96
N ALA A 273 -3.21 8.84 -23.11
CA ALA A 273 -2.08 8.46 -23.96
C ALA A 273 -1.32 7.21 -23.44
N SER A 274 -1.39 6.94 -22.14
CA SER A 274 -0.68 5.82 -21.50
C SER A 274 -1.60 4.71 -21.00
N GLU A 275 -2.91 4.79 -21.29
CA GLU A 275 -3.93 3.86 -20.77
C GLU A 275 -3.86 3.71 -19.23
N ALA A 276 -3.57 4.81 -18.53
CA ALA A 276 -3.37 4.80 -17.09
C ALA A 276 -4.66 5.06 -16.32
N THR A 277 -4.80 4.41 -15.16
CA THR A 277 -5.82 4.80 -14.17
C THR A 277 -5.28 5.95 -13.33
N VAL A 278 -6.11 6.96 -13.06
CA VAL A 278 -5.72 8.13 -12.25
C VAL A 278 -6.20 7.93 -10.82
N ILE A 279 -5.28 8.03 -9.86
CA ILE A 279 -5.55 7.93 -8.43
C ILE A 279 -5.25 9.28 -7.76
N GLY A 280 -6.24 9.82 -7.05
CA GLY A 280 -6.12 11.01 -6.23
C GLY A 280 -6.25 10.68 -4.74
N PHE A 281 -5.24 10.98 -3.92
CA PHE A 281 -5.32 10.87 -2.46
C PHE A 281 -5.54 12.27 -1.85
N ASN A 282 -6.67 12.48 -1.19
CA ASN A 282 -7.12 13.78 -0.66
C ASN A 282 -7.17 14.91 -1.70
N VAL A 283 -7.16 14.57 -2.98
CA VAL A 283 -7.27 15.51 -4.10
C VAL A 283 -8.35 15.08 -5.06
N ALA A 284 -9.03 16.08 -5.63
CA ALA A 284 -10.07 15.90 -6.62
C ALA A 284 -9.64 16.47 -7.98
N PRO A 285 -10.20 15.98 -9.10
CA PRO A 285 -10.03 16.61 -10.40
C PRO A 285 -10.67 17.99 -10.43
N ASP A 286 -9.99 18.92 -11.09
CA ASP A 286 -10.58 20.22 -11.38
C ASP A 286 -11.74 20.11 -12.39
N ALA A 287 -12.50 21.20 -12.54
CA ALA A 287 -13.69 21.20 -13.39
C ALA A 287 -13.41 20.91 -14.87
N LYS A 288 -12.20 21.21 -15.37
CA LYS A 288 -11.80 20.88 -16.74
C LYS A 288 -11.38 19.43 -16.83
N ALA A 289 -10.49 18.99 -15.93
CA ALA A 289 -10.02 17.61 -15.82
C ALA A 289 -11.19 16.62 -15.72
N LYS A 290 -12.23 16.93 -14.94
CA LYS A 290 -13.42 16.07 -14.83
C LYS A 290 -14.13 15.89 -16.18
N ARG A 291 -14.31 16.97 -16.95
CA ARG A 291 -14.95 16.91 -18.27
C ARG A 291 -14.10 16.12 -19.27
N THR A 292 -12.79 16.32 -19.25
CA THR A 292 -11.84 15.59 -20.11
C THR A 292 -11.81 14.11 -19.76
N ALA A 293 -11.89 13.76 -18.47
CA ALA A 293 -11.93 12.37 -18.01
C ALA A 293 -13.17 11.63 -18.51
N ASP A 294 -14.35 12.28 -18.43
CA ASP A 294 -15.61 11.73 -18.93
C ASP A 294 -15.55 11.50 -20.46
N GLN A 295 -14.93 12.42 -21.21
CA GLN A 295 -14.78 12.30 -22.67
C GLN A 295 -13.76 11.22 -23.07
N GLY A 296 -12.65 11.13 -22.35
CA GLY A 296 -11.58 10.16 -22.60
C GLY A 296 -11.85 8.77 -22.02
N SER A 297 -12.98 8.56 -21.33
CA SER A 297 -13.30 7.33 -20.58
C SER A 297 -12.19 6.92 -19.60
N VAL A 298 -11.49 7.90 -19.02
CA VAL A 298 -10.41 7.68 -18.06
C VAL A 298 -11.01 7.41 -16.68
N LYS A 299 -10.60 6.30 -16.06
CA LYS A 299 -11.01 5.97 -14.69
C LYS A 299 -10.23 6.86 -13.70
N VAL A 300 -10.94 7.78 -13.04
CA VAL A 300 -10.42 8.63 -11.98
C VAL A 300 -10.99 8.17 -10.64
N LEU A 301 -10.12 7.76 -9.73
CA LEU A 301 -10.48 7.27 -8.40
C LEU A 301 -9.89 8.19 -7.34
N THR A 302 -10.72 8.64 -6.40
CA THR A 302 -10.31 9.54 -5.33
C THR A 302 -10.52 8.88 -3.97
N PHE A 303 -9.52 8.98 -3.09
CA PHE A 303 -9.49 8.32 -1.79
C PHE A 303 -9.05 9.29 -0.70
N SER A 304 -9.41 8.97 0.54
CA SER A 304 -8.91 9.66 1.74
C SER A 304 -8.25 8.72 2.75
N VAL A 305 -8.28 7.41 2.49
CA VAL A 305 -7.67 6.38 3.33
C VAL A 305 -6.69 5.58 2.47
N ILE A 306 -5.46 5.41 2.98
CA ILE A 306 -4.37 4.76 2.24
C ILE A 306 -4.71 3.30 1.93
N TYR A 307 -5.33 2.58 2.87
CA TYR A 307 -5.71 1.17 2.69
C TYR A 307 -6.68 0.98 1.53
N ASP A 308 -7.66 1.87 1.36
CA ASP A 308 -8.61 1.80 0.25
C ASP A 308 -7.92 1.92 -1.12
N VAL A 309 -6.86 2.74 -1.21
CA VAL A 309 -6.03 2.85 -2.43
C VAL A 309 -5.37 1.51 -2.73
N ILE A 310 -4.72 0.93 -1.72
CA ILE A 310 -3.98 -0.32 -1.83
C ILE A 310 -4.91 -1.47 -2.21
N ASP A 311 -6.05 -1.60 -1.52
CA ASP A 311 -7.03 -2.66 -1.79
C ASP A 311 -7.62 -2.52 -3.19
N THR A 312 -7.94 -1.30 -3.62
CA THR A 312 -8.43 -1.06 -4.99
C THR A 312 -7.37 -1.41 -6.04
N LEU A 313 -6.10 -1.08 -5.81
CA LEU A 313 -5.01 -1.46 -6.70
C LEU A 313 -4.81 -2.98 -6.74
N LYS A 314 -4.92 -3.68 -5.61
CA LYS A 314 -4.91 -5.15 -5.56
C LYS A 314 -6.06 -5.75 -6.37
N GLU A 315 -7.26 -5.18 -6.30
CA GLU A 315 -8.39 -5.63 -7.11
C GLU A 315 -8.17 -5.42 -8.61
N LEU A 316 -7.60 -4.26 -9.00
CA LEU A 316 -7.24 -3.98 -10.39
C LEU A 316 -6.22 -4.99 -10.92
N LEU A 317 -5.14 -5.24 -10.17
CA LEU A 317 -4.13 -6.25 -10.52
C LEU A 317 -4.72 -7.66 -10.57
N SER A 318 -5.60 -8.01 -9.64
CA SER A 318 -6.29 -9.30 -9.63
C SER A 318 -7.18 -9.50 -10.86
N GLY A 319 -7.72 -8.41 -11.41
CA GLY A 319 -8.48 -8.42 -12.66
C GLY A 319 -7.64 -8.72 -13.91
N LEU A 320 -6.33 -8.49 -13.86
CA LEU A 320 -5.38 -8.78 -14.94
C LEU A 320 -4.84 -10.21 -14.90
N LEU A 321 -4.97 -10.91 -13.77
CA LEU A 321 -4.51 -12.29 -13.63
C LEU A 321 -5.40 -13.24 -14.44
N ALA A 322 -4.76 -14.12 -15.22
CA ALA A 322 -5.44 -15.23 -15.85
C ALA A 322 -6.11 -16.12 -14.78
N PRO A 323 -7.38 -16.52 -14.97
CA PRO A 323 -8.07 -17.31 -13.98
C PRO A 323 -7.48 -18.72 -13.88
N GLU A 324 -7.51 -19.28 -12.68
CA GLU A 324 -7.00 -20.63 -12.41
C GLU A 324 -8.10 -21.66 -12.64
N THR A 325 -7.74 -22.77 -13.28
CA THR A 325 -8.64 -23.91 -13.45
C THR A 325 -8.38 -24.92 -12.35
N VAL A 326 -9.35 -25.09 -11.46
CA VAL A 326 -9.29 -26.08 -10.37
C VAL A 326 -10.25 -27.21 -10.69
N GLU A 327 -9.78 -28.44 -10.48
CA GLU A 327 -10.60 -29.64 -10.60
C GLU A 327 -11.29 -29.92 -9.27
N GLU A 328 -12.62 -29.95 -9.28
CA GLU A 328 -13.43 -30.32 -8.12
C GLU A 328 -13.91 -31.76 -8.27
N TYR A 329 -13.51 -32.61 -7.34
CA TYR A 329 -13.97 -34.00 -7.28
C TYR A 329 -15.49 -34.07 -7.05
N LEU A 330 -16.18 -34.86 -7.87
CA LEU A 330 -17.64 -35.05 -7.78
C LEU A 330 -18.02 -36.42 -7.22
N GLY A 331 -17.29 -37.47 -7.58
CA GLY A 331 -17.60 -38.83 -7.13
C GLY A 331 -16.87 -39.90 -7.92
N ARG A 332 -17.04 -41.15 -7.50
CA ARG A 332 -16.35 -42.30 -8.08
C ARG A 332 -17.27 -43.49 -8.24
N ALA A 333 -17.14 -44.19 -9.35
CA ALA A 333 -17.89 -45.40 -9.65
C ALA A 333 -16.97 -46.54 -10.06
N GLU A 334 -17.33 -47.76 -9.68
CA GLU A 334 -16.61 -48.98 -10.05
C GLU A 334 -17.33 -49.68 -11.19
N VAL A 335 -16.60 -50.06 -12.23
CA VAL A 335 -17.12 -50.81 -13.38
C VAL A 335 -17.33 -52.27 -12.97
N ARG A 336 -18.57 -52.76 -13.06
CA ARG A 336 -18.93 -54.14 -12.71
C ARG A 336 -19.26 -55.00 -13.91
N ALA A 337 -19.70 -54.39 -15.01
CA ALA A 337 -20.02 -55.08 -16.25
C ALA A 337 -19.81 -54.14 -17.43
N VAL A 338 -19.46 -54.67 -18.61
CA VAL A 338 -19.30 -53.87 -19.83
C VAL A 338 -20.24 -54.38 -20.90
N PHE A 339 -21.14 -53.51 -21.36
CA PHE A 339 -22.14 -53.82 -22.38
C PHE A 339 -21.79 -53.15 -23.70
N HIS A 340 -22.01 -53.82 -24.82
CA HIS A 340 -21.79 -53.24 -26.14
C HIS A 340 -23.12 -52.85 -26.78
N ILE A 341 -23.36 -51.55 -26.93
CA ILE A 341 -24.59 -51.03 -27.53
C ILE A 341 -24.29 -50.57 -28.96
N GLN A 342 -25.04 -51.11 -29.93
CA GLN A 342 -24.95 -50.71 -31.34
C GLN A 342 -25.18 -49.19 -31.47
N ARG A 343 -24.27 -48.50 -32.18
CA ARG A 343 -24.17 -47.03 -32.39
C ARG A 343 -23.58 -46.17 -31.27
N ILE A 344 -23.49 -46.64 -30.02
CA ILE A 344 -22.95 -45.85 -28.88
C ILE A 344 -21.55 -46.34 -28.48
N GLY A 345 -21.26 -47.63 -28.65
CA GLY A 345 -19.99 -48.25 -28.25
C GLY A 345 -20.09 -48.96 -26.90
N PRO A 346 -18.96 -49.21 -26.21
CA PRO A 346 -18.95 -49.86 -24.91
C PRO A 346 -19.54 -48.93 -23.85
N VAL A 347 -20.49 -49.46 -23.07
CA VAL A 347 -21.14 -48.81 -21.96
C VAL A 347 -20.79 -49.59 -20.70
N ALA A 348 -20.17 -48.92 -19.76
CA ALA A 348 -19.78 -49.46 -18.47
C ALA A 348 -20.99 -49.45 -17.53
N GLY A 349 -21.46 -50.62 -17.12
CA GLY A 349 -22.36 -50.78 -15.98
C GLY A 349 -21.56 -50.63 -14.70
N CYS A 350 -21.81 -49.54 -13.99
CA CYS A 350 -21.04 -49.14 -12.82
C CYS A 350 -21.91 -49.06 -11.57
N PHE A 351 -21.27 -49.24 -10.42
CA PHE A 351 -21.84 -48.95 -9.11
C PHE A 351 -21.15 -47.72 -8.52
N VAL A 352 -21.92 -46.69 -8.15
CA VAL A 352 -21.36 -45.46 -7.58
C VAL A 352 -20.94 -45.72 -6.14
N LEU A 353 -19.64 -45.64 -5.88
CA LEU A 353 -19.05 -45.90 -4.57
C LEU A 353 -19.28 -44.72 -3.62
N ASP A 354 -18.97 -43.52 -4.09
CA ASP A 354 -19.07 -42.29 -3.31
C ASP A 354 -19.33 -41.07 -4.21
N GLY A 355 -19.79 -39.99 -3.58
CA GLY A 355 -20.15 -38.74 -4.26
C GLY A 355 -21.31 -38.92 -5.25
N LYS A 356 -21.21 -38.27 -6.40
CA LYS A 356 -22.18 -38.34 -7.49
C LYS A 356 -21.52 -38.30 -8.86
N ILE A 357 -22.13 -39.01 -9.81
CA ILE A 357 -21.74 -39.02 -11.21
C ILE A 357 -22.64 -38.04 -11.95
N LEU A 358 -22.07 -36.97 -12.49
CA LEU A 358 -22.80 -35.94 -13.23
C LEU A 358 -22.61 -36.15 -14.74
N ARG A 359 -23.70 -36.11 -15.50
CA ARG A 359 -23.63 -36.18 -16.97
C ARG A 359 -22.88 -34.95 -17.51
N ASN A 360 -22.03 -35.15 -18.52
CA ASN A 360 -21.17 -34.13 -19.14
C ASN A 360 -20.00 -33.61 -18.28
N ALA A 361 -19.76 -34.16 -17.08
CA ALA A 361 -18.54 -33.86 -16.31
C ALA A 361 -17.30 -34.52 -16.95
N GLN A 362 -16.11 -34.10 -16.51
CA GLN A 362 -14.86 -34.78 -16.86
C GLN A 362 -14.73 -36.06 -16.04
N ALA A 363 -14.11 -37.08 -16.62
CA ALA A 363 -13.90 -38.37 -15.98
C ALA A 363 -12.49 -38.89 -16.25
N ARG A 364 -11.92 -39.50 -15.21
CA ARG A 364 -10.66 -40.23 -15.24
C ARG A 364 -10.93 -41.70 -14.99
N VAL A 365 -10.44 -42.55 -15.88
CA VAL A 365 -10.49 -44.00 -15.70
C VAL A 365 -9.19 -44.44 -15.04
N HIS A 366 -9.31 -45.23 -13.98
CA HIS A 366 -8.20 -45.79 -13.21
C HIS A 366 -8.23 -47.32 -13.28
N ARG A 367 -7.05 -47.93 -13.48
CA ARG A 367 -6.85 -49.39 -13.40
C ARG A 367 -5.62 -49.68 -12.55
N GLY A 368 -5.79 -50.46 -11.48
CA GLY A 368 -4.72 -50.72 -10.52
C GLY A 368 -4.14 -49.46 -9.87
N GLY A 369 -4.91 -48.37 -9.79
CA GLY A 369 -4.49 -47.08 -9.23
C GLY A 369 -3.88 -46.09 -10.23
N ALA A 370 -3.51 -46.52 -11.43
CA ALA A 370 -2.97 -45.63 -12.47
C ALA A 370 -4.08 -45.05 -13.35
N VAL A 371 -3.95 -43.77 -13.73
CA VAL A 371 -4.85 -43.13 -14.71
C VAL A 371 -4.52 -43.66 -16.10
N ILE A 372 -5.49 -44.32 -16.73
CA ILE A 372 -5.36 -44.89 -18.09
C ILE A 372 -5.97 -43.99 -19.15
N HIS A 373 -6.98 -43.20 -18.80
CA HIS A 373 -7.63 -42.27 -19.72
C HIS A 373 -8.30 -41.12 -18.99
N THR A 374 -8.32 -39.95 -19.62
CA THR A 374 -9.07 -38.77 -19.18
C THR A 374 -9.96 -38.31 -20.33
N GLY A 375 -11.25 -38.15 -20.08
CA GLY A 375 -12.20 -37.70 -21.10
C GLY A 375 -13.55 -37.29 -20.51
N LYS A 376 -14.45 -36.81 -21.36
CA LYS A 376 -15.77 -36.32 -20.92
C LYS A 376 -16.78 -37.47 -20.84
N LEU A 377 -17.65 -37.47 -19.82
CA LEU A 377 -18.78 -38.39 -19.77
C LEU A 377 -19.81 -38.06 -20.85
N THR A 378 -20.00 -38.96 -21.81
CA THR A 378 -20.89 -38.77 -22.97
C THR A 378 -22.31 -39.25 -22.68
N THR A 379 -22.46 -40.38 -22.01
CA THR A 379 -23.75 -40.91 -21.60
C THR A 379 -23.76 -41.23 -20.12
N LEU A 380 -24.90 -40.99 -19.50
CA LEU A 380 -25.20 -41.41 -18.13
C LEU A 380 -26.65 -41.87 -18.11
N LYS A 381 -26.85 -43.14 -17.79
CA LYS A 381 -28.15 -43.79 -17.74
C LYS A 381 -28.35 -44.49 -16.42
N ARG A 382 -29.60 -44.55 -15.97
CA ARG A 382 -30.03 -45.43 -14.89
C ARG A 382 -31.06 -46.39 -15.46
N PHE A 383 -30.74 -47.68 -15.45
CA PHE A 383 -31.49 -48.69 -16.19
C PHE A 383 -31.61 -48.34 -17.68
N LYS A 384 -32.80 -47.93 -18.14
CA LYS A 384 -33.05 -47.58 -19.55
C LYS A 384 -33.13 -46.07 -19.78
N ASP A 385 -33.23 -45.27 -18.72
CA ASP A 385 -33.51 -43.84 -18.78
C ASP A 385 -32.24 -43.01 -18.66
N ASP A 386 -32.17 -41.92 -19.42
CA ASP A 386 -31.10 -40.93 -19.31
C ASP A 386 -31.19 -40.22 -17.95
N ALA A 387 -30.07 -40.21 -17.22
CA ALA A 387 -29.97 -39.56 -15.92
C ALA A 387 -29.10 -38.31 -16.02
N ARG A 388 -29.50 -37.25 -15.30
CA ARG A 388 -28.69 -36.02 -15.18
C ARG A 388 -27.56 -36.20 -14.17
N GLU A 389 -27.86 -36.85 -13.05
CA GLU A 389 -26.89 -37.25 -12.04
C GLU A 389 -27.28 -38.58 -11.41
N VAL A 390 -26.31 -39.32 -10.90
CA VAL A 390 -26.52 -40.55 -10.12
C VAL A 390 -25.68 -40.49 -8.84
N ALA A 391 -26.34 -40.63 -7.69
CA ALA A 391 -25.69 -40.57 -6.38
C ALA A 391 -25.08 -41.91 -5.95
N ALA A 392 -24.19 -41.86 -4.96
CA ALA A 392 -23.62 -43.03 -4.30
C ALA A 392 -24.67 -44.07 -3.87
N GLY A 393 -24.31 -45.34 -3.98
CA GLY A 393 -25.18 -46.47 -3.64
C GLY A 393 -26.13 -46.92 -4.73
N TYR A 394 -26.14 -46.25 -5.89
CA TYR A 394 -26.93 -46.63 -7.06
C TYR A 394 -26.09 -47.15 -8.21
N GLU A 395 -26.70 -47.99 -9.05
CA GLU A 395 -26.13 -48.44 -10.31
C GLU A 395 -26.42 -47.45 -11.44
N CYS A 396 -25.45 -47.27 -12.33
CA CYS A 396 -25.58 -46.45 -13.54
C CYS A 396 -24.84 -47.08 -14.72
N GLY A 397 -25.31 -46.82 -15.92
CA GLY A 397 -24.56 -47.04 -17.15
C GLY A 397 -23.87 -45.74 -17.56
N LEU A 398 -22.56 -45.77 -17.83
CA LEU A 398 -21.80 -44.62 -18.30
C LEU A 398 -20.91 -44.95 -19.49
N SER A 399 -20.57 -43.92 -20.27
CA SER A 399 -19.55 -44.01 -21.33
C SER A 399 -18.63 -42.80 -21.29
N VAL A 400 -17.33 -43.03 -21.47
CA VAL A 400 -16.30 -41.99 -21.47
C VAL A 400 -15.87 -41.71 -22.91
N ASP A 401 -15.82 -40.43 -23.28
CA ASP A 401 -15.43 -40.03 -24.63
C ASP A 401 -14.01 -40.49 -24.99
N GLY A 402 -13.84 -40.93 -26.24
CA GLY A 402 -12.54 -41.36 -26.76
C GLY A 402 -11.98 -42.65 -26.15
N TYR A 403 -12.69 -43.35 -25.25
CA TYR A 403 -12.19 -44.57 -24.60
C TYR A 403 -13.13 -45.75 -24.77
N LYS A 404 -12.61 -46.84 -25.33
CA LYS A 404 -13.38 -48.05 -25.67
C LYS A 404 -12.92 -49.31 -24.94
N GLU A 405 -11.82 -49.24 -24.20
CA GLU A 405 -11.20 -50.41 -23.55
C GLU A 405 -11.46 -50.44 -22.04
N ILE A 406 -12.65 -49.98 -21.62
CA ILE A 406 -13.10 -50.13 -20.23
C ILE A 406 -13.28 -51.63 -19.94
N VAL A 407 -12.75 -52.08 -18.80
CA VAL A 407 -12.92 -53.45 -18.30
C VAL A 407 -13.54 -53.46 -16.91
N GLU A 408 -14.05 -54.62 -16.51
CA GLU A 408 -14.55 -54.83 -15.14
C GLU A 408 -13.41 -54.65 -14.12
N GLY A 409 -13.72 -53.97 -13.02
CA GLY A 409 -12.76 -53.58 -11.98
C GLY A 409 -12.08 -52.23 -12.21
N ASP A 410 -12.29 -51.57 -13.37
CA ASP A 410 -11.87 -50.19 -13.56
C ASP A 410 -12.65 -49.24 -12.63
N GLN A 411 -12.02 -48.15 -12.22
CA GLN A 411 -12.65 -47.13 -11.39
C GLN A 411 -12.71 -45.81 -12.14
N VAL A 412 -13.90 -45.22 -12.23
CA VAL A 412 -14.16 -43.98 -12.93
C VAL A 412 -14.33 -42.87 -11.88
N GLU A 413 -13.34 -42.01 -11.78
CA GLU A 413 -13.36 -40.78 -11.01
C GLU A 413 -13.98 -39.66 -11.87
N VAL A 414 -14.89 -38.89 -11.31
CA VAL A 414 -15.59 -37.81 -12.00
C VAL A 414 -15.31 -36.50 -11.30
N PHE A 415 -15.00 -35.48 -12.09
CA PHE A 415 -14.64 -34.15 -11.60
C PHE A 415 -15.19 -33.06 -12.52
N GLU A 416 -15.37 -31.86 -11.97
CA GLU A 416 -15.74 -30.65 -12.71
C GLU A 416 -14.54 -29.70 -12.76
N VAL A 417 -14.30 -29.07 -13.90
CA VAL A 417 -13.29 -28.03 -14.02
C VAL A 417 -13.96 -26.70 -13.74
N LYS A 418 -13.62 -26.07 -12.61
CA LYS A 418 -14.09 -24.74 -12.24
C LYS A 418 -13.00 -23.71 -12.51
N THR A 419 -13.41 -22.60 -13.11
CA THR A 419 -12.55 -21.44 -13.33
C THR A 419 -12.71 -20.48 -12.14
N ILE A 420 -11.67 -20.31 -11.34
CA ILE A 420 -11.65 -19.39 -10.20
C ILE A 420 -10.83 -18.15 -10.53
N LYS A 421 -11.33 -16.98 -10.12
CA LYS A 421 -10.57 -15.73 -10.23
C LYS A 421 -9.48 -15.73 -9.17
N ARG A 422 -8.23 -15.55 -9.60
CA ARG A 422 -7.09 -15.40 -8.70
C ARG A 422 -7.12 -14.02 -8.05
N LYS A 423 -6.54 -13.92 -6.85
CA LYS A 423 -6.34 -12.65 -6.15
C LYS A 423 -4.87 -12.48 -5.85
N ILE A 424 -4.40 -11.23 -5.96
CA ILE A 424 -3.08 -10.88 -5.46
C ILE A 424 -3.11 -10.77 -3.93
N SER A 425 -2.08 -11.32 -3.28
CA SER A 425 -1.97 -11.40 -1.83
C SER A 425 -1.64 -10.05 -1.18
#